data_AF-A0A2T1KKR3-F1
#
_entry.id   AF-A0A2T1KKR3-F1
#
_cell.length_a   1.000
_cell.length_b   1.000
_cell.length_c   1.000
_cell.angle_alpha   90.00
_cell.angle_beta   90.00
_cell.angle_gamma   90.00
#
_symmetry.space_group_name_H-M   'P 1'
#
loop_
_entity.id
_entity.type
_entity.pdbx_description
1 polymer ?
#
loop_
_entity_poly.entity_id
_entity_poly.type
_entity_poly.pdbx_seq_one_letter_code
_entity_poly.pdbx_strand_id
1 'polypeptide(L)' 'MQIAYRARDITEAHIIAGLLKTSGIEAHVGGHYLQGAMGEIGTAGFTNVHVDDEDWVRSRALVEDYEAGRLA' A
#
# COMPACT_ATOMS: atom_id res chain seq x y z
N MET A 1 -7.07 4.23 11.37
CA MET A 1 -6.23 3.96 10.17
C MET A 1 -5.53 2.63 10.34
N GLN A 2 -5.66 1.74 9.35
CA GLN A 2 -5.08 0.39 9.34
C GLN A 2 -4.22 0.17 8.09
N ILE A 3 -3.23 -0.72 8.18
CA ILE A 3 -2.38 -1.09 7.03
C ILE A 3 -3.13 -2.10 6.16
N ALA A 4 -3.48 -1.72 4.94
CA ALA A 4 -4.06 -2.62 3.94
C ALA A 4 -2.96 -3.43 3.24
N TYR A 5 -1.81 -2.80 2.96
CA TYR A 5 -0.72 -3.43 2.20
C TYR A 5 0.66 -2.90 2.60
N ARG A 6 1.67 -3.77 2.53
CA ARG A 6 3.09 -3.43 2.73
C ARG A 6 3.81 -3.61 1.41
N ALA A 7 4.16 -2.51 0.78
CA ALA A 7 4.79 -2.50 -0.53
C ALA A 7 6.32 -2.66 -0.42
N ARG A 8 6.90 -3.27 -1.45
CA ARG A 8 8.34 -3.41 -1.63
C ARG A 8 9.04 -2.07 -1.87
N ASP A 9 8.34 -1.14 -2.54
CA ASP A 9 8.84 0.17 -2.92
C ASP A 9 7.69 1.17 -3.09
N ILE A 10 8.04 2.45 -3.30
CA ILE A 10 7.07 3.53 -3.42
C ILE A 10 6.19 3.41 -4.67
N THR A 11 6.69 2.79 -5.73
CA THR A 11 5.95 2.63 -6.99
C THR A 11 4.81 1.63 -6.78
N GLU A 12 5.10 0.47 -6.20
CA GLU A 12 4.09 -0.55 -5.90
C GLU A 12 3.01 -0.02 -4.94
N ALA A 13 3.40 0.77 -3.92
CA ALA A 13 2.41 1.39 -3.03
C ALA A 13 1.44 2.33 -3.76
N HIS A 14 1.91 3.10 -4.73
CA HIS A 14 1.03 3.96 -5.54
C HIS A 14 0.16 3.15 -6.50
N ILE A 15 0.63 2.00 -7.00
CA ILE A 15 -0.20 1.07 -7.78
C ILE A 15 -1.37 0.57 -6.93
N ILE A 16 -1.10 0.10 -5.71
CA ILE A 16 -2.15 -0.37 -4.79
C ILE A 16 -3.09 0.77 -4.38
N ALA A 17 -2.56 1.95 -4.06
CA ALA A 17 -3.40 3.10 -3.74
C ALA A 17 -4.33 3.48 -4.90
N GLY A 18 -3.83 3.41 -6.14
CA GLY A 18 -4.64 3.59 -7.35
C GLY A 18 -5.74 2.54 -7.48
N LEU A 19 -5.42 1.26 -7.28
CA LEU A 19 -6.38 0.15 -7.29
C LEU A 19 -7.50 0.33 -6.26
N LEU A 20 -7.14 0.70 -5.03
CA LEU A 20 -8.12 0.94 -3.98
C LEU A 20 -9.00 2.15 -4.32
N LYS A 21 -8.40 3.21 -4.87
CA LYS A 21 -9.11 4.41 -5.30
C LYS A 21 -10.14 4.15 -6.40
N THR A 22 -9.84 3.31 -7.40
CA THR A 22 -10.83 2.95 -8.44
C THR A 22 -12.02 2.16 -7.88
N SER A 23 -11.83 1.52 -6.72
CA SER A 23 -12.88 0.83 -5.97
C SER A 23 -13.61 1.74 -4.98
N GLY A 24 -13.28 3.04 -4.94
CA GLY A 24 -13.88 4.03 -4.04
C GLY A 24 -13.34 3.99 -2.61
N ILE A 25 -12.16 3.41 -2.38
CA ILE A 25 -11.49 3.37 -1.08
C ILE A 25 -10.36 4.41 -1.08
N GLU A 26 -10.38 5.31 -0.12
CA GLU A 26 -9.29 6.28 0.06
C GLU A 26 -8.09 5.59 0.73
N ALA A 27 -6.90 5.82 0.19
CA ALA A 27 -5.68 5.17 0.63
C ALA A 27 -4.53 6.17 0.76
N HIS A 28 -3.75 6.03 1.84
CA HIS A 28 -2.62 6.89 2.17
C HIS A 28 -1.31 6.11 2.12
N VAL A 29 -0.39 6.54 1.25
CA VAL A 29 0.94 5.95 1.11
C VAL A 29 1.89 6.59 2.12
N GLY A 30 2.46 5.79 3.02
CA GLY A 30 3.51 6.18 3.96
C GLY A 30 4.87 5.59 3.59
N GLY A 31 5.97 6.12 4.17
CA GLY A 31 7.34 5.62 3.95
C GLY A 31 8.31 6.60 3.27
N HIS A 32 7.82 7.76 2.82
CA HIS A 32 8.59 8.75 2.04
C HIS A 32 9.80 9.37 2.77
N TYR A 33 9.83 9.37 4.10
CA TYR A 33 10.82 10.12 4.89
C TYR A 33 11.98 9.29 5.46
N LEU A 34 11.96 7.96 5.30
CA LEU A 34 13.05 7.10 5.80
C LEU A 34 14.21 6.95 4.80
N GLN A 35 14.03 7.36 3.55
CA GLN A 35 15.07 7.33 2.51
C GLN A 35 16.21 8.33 2.74
N GLY A 36 15.98 9.40 3.53
CA GLY A 36 16.98 10.45 3.76
C GLY A 36 17.88 10.25 4.99
N ALA A 37 17.50 9.37 5.94
CA ALA A 37 18.18 9.25 7.24
C ALA A 37 19.01 7.96 7.41
N MET A 38 18.83 6.97 6.53
CA MET A 38 19.43 5.64 6.62
C MET A 38 19.97 5.29 5.23
N GLY A 39 21.24 5.62 4.95
CA GLY A 39 21.83 5.46 3.62
C GLY A 39 21.62 4.06 3.03
N GLU A 40 21.03 4.00 1.83
CA GLU A 40 20.88 2.90 0.82
C GLU A 40 20.63 1.43 1.28
N ILE A 41 20.64 1.12 2.56
CA ILE A 41 20.54 -0.23 3.12
C ILE A 41 19.35 -0.21 4.09
N GLY A 42 18.13 -0.37 3.57
CA GLY A 42 16.98 -0.69 4.43
C GLY A 42 15.63 -0.06 4.10
N THR A 43 15.43 0.59 2.96
CA THR A 43 14.10 1.14 2.61
C THR A 43 13.05 0.07 2.32
N ALA A 44 13.48 -1.17 2.04
CA ALA A 44 12.58 -2.30 1.82
C ALA A 44 11.81 -2.62 3.11
N GLY A 45 10.50 -2.37 3.10
CA GLY A 45 9.59 -2.71 4.20
C GLY A 45 9.01 -1.54 4.99
N PHE A 46 9.31 -0.28 4.63
CA PHE A 46 8.71 0.90 5.27
C PHE A 46 7.61 1.57 4.45
N THR A 47 7.37 1.13 3.22
CA THR A 47 6.32 1.69 2.38
C THR A 47 5.01 0.96 2.65
N ASN A 48 4.07 1.67 3.27
CA ASN A 48 2.79 1.09 3.70
C ASN A 48 1.63 1.85 3.05
N VAL A 49 0.60 1.12 2.64
CA VAL A 49 -0.68 1.68 2.20
C VAL A 49 -1.67 1.55 3.36
N HIS A 50 -2.13 2.69 3.86
CA HIS A 50 -3.09 2.78 4.95
C HIS A 50 -4.47 3.13 4.40
N VAL A 51 -5.50 2.64 5.06
CA VAL A 51 -6.92 2.96 4.80
C VAL A 51 -7.62 3.25 6.12
N ASP A 52 -8.82 3.80 6.04
CA ASP A 52 -9.68 3.92 7.21
C ASP A 52 -10.13 2.55 7.73
N ASP A 53 -10.47 2.49 9.02
CA ASP A 53 -10.74 1.23 9.70
C ASP A 53 -11.98 0.53 9.12
N GLU A 54 -12.95 1.32 8.64
CA GLU A 54 -14.16 0.83 7.96
C GLU A 54 -13.87 0.16 6.61
N ASP A 55 -12.85 0.64 5.89
CA ASP A 55 -12.46 0.12 4.57
C ASP A 55 -11.42 -0.99 4.65
N TRP A 56 -10.89 -1.29 5.84
CA TRP A 56 -9.80 -2.24 6.00
C TRP A 56 -10.14 -3.63 5.47
N VAL A 57 -11.31 -4.17 5.80
CA VAL A 57 -11.70 -5.52 5.33
C VAL A 57 -11.84 -5.57 3.81
N ARG A 58 -12.47 -4.54 3.23
CA ARG A 58 -12.71 -4.46 1.78
C ARG A 58 -11.40 -4.27 1.00
N SER A 59 -10.50 -3.43 1.50
CA SER A 59 -9.20 -3.19 0.89
C SER A 59 -8.31 -4.44 0.91
N ARG A 60 -8.33 -5.22 2.00
CA ARG A 60 -7.60 -6.49 2.10
C ARG A 60 -8.01 -7.49 1.02
N ALA A 61 -9.32 -7.64 0.79
CA ALA A 61 -9.81 -8.55 -0.25
C ALA A 61 -9.33 -8.15 -1.67
N LEU A 62 -9.38 -6.86 -1.99
CA LEU A 62 -8.90 -6.35 -3.29
C LEU A 62 -7.38 -6.53 -3.46
N VAL A 63 -6.62 -6.33 -2.39
CA VAL A 63 -5.18 -6.57 -2.38
C VAL A 63 -4.85 -8.05 -2.56
N GLU A 64 -5.60 -8.95 -1.94
CA GLU A 64 -5.43 -10.39 -2.11
C GLU A 64 -5.73 -10.85 -3.54
N ASP A 65 -6.70 -10.22 -4.21
CA ASP A 65 -6.97 -10.45 -5.64
C ASP A 65 -5.84 -9.94 -6.54
N TYR A 66 -5.25 -8.79 -6.19
CA TYR A 66 -4.07 -8.27 -6.87
C TYR A 66 -2.86 -9.21 -6.73
N GLU A 67 -2.53 -9.62 -5.51
CA GLU A 67 -1.37 -10.49 -5.22
C GLU A 67 -1.49 -11.86 -5.90
N ALA A 68 -2.72 -12.36 -6.04
CA ALA A 68 -2.98 -13.62 -6.73
C ALA A 68 -3.01 -13.51 -8.27
N GLY A 69 -2.78 -12.32 -8.83
CA GLY A 69 -2.81 -12.08 -10.28
C GLY A 69 -4.20 -12.21 -10.90
N ARG A 70 -5.28 -12.10 -10.09
CA ARG A 70 -6.68 -12.22 -10.57
C ARG A 70 -7.24 -10.92 -11.15
N LEU A 71 -6.49 -9.83 -11.08
CA LEU A 71 -6.84 -8.52 -11.62
C LEU A 71 -6.12 -8.21 -12.96
N ALA A 72 -5.66 -9.25 -13.66
CA ALA A 72 -4.97 -9.17 -14.96
C ALA A 72 -5.92 -9.25 -16.16
#